data_AF-A0AAQ2DG51-F1
#
_entry.id   AF-A0AAQ2DG51-F1
#
_cell.length_a   1.000
_cell.length_b   1.000
_cell.length_c   1.000
_cell.angle_alpha   90.00
_cell.angle_beta   90.00
_cell.angle_gamma   90.00
#
_symmetry.space_group_name_H-M   'P 1'
#
loop_
_entity.id
_entity.type
_entity.pdbx_description
1 polymer ?
#
loop_
_entity_poly.entity_id
_entity_poly.type
_entity_poly.pdbx_seq_one_letter_code
_entity_poly.pdbx_strand_id
1 'polypeptide(L)'
;MKRFLAAVVLGLSLAGVAHAAIDTYEFAKEGDRERFRELTKELRCPKCQNQDIADSNAPIAADLRKEIFRMLGEGKDNQQIIDFMVDRYGDFVRYKPALNAKTALLWFGPAGLLLGGFVVIALIVRRRRGQRAETPSSLSAEERQRLDQLLDKNQE
;
A
#
# COMPACT_ATOMS: atom_id res chain seq x y z
N MET A 1 -50.82 19.42 -2.27
CA MET A 1 -50.16 20.20 -1.20
C MET A 1 -49.68 19.33 -0.03
N LYS A 2 -50.55 18.57 0.68
CA LYS A 2 -50.13 17.75 1.85
C LYS A 2 -49.02 16.72 1.57
N ARG A 3 -49.03 16.08 0.39
CA ARG A 3 -47.98 15.13 -0.03
C ARG A 3 -46.63 15.80 -0.32
N PHE A 4 -46.66 17.04 -0.81
CA PHE A 4 -45.46 17.84 -1.06
C PHE A 4 -44.84 18.30 0.26
N LEU A 5 -45.67 18.76 1.20
CA LEU A 5 -45.24 19.09 2.56
C LEU A 5 -44.64 17.88 3.28
N ALA A 6 -45.25 16.69 3.16
CA ALA A 6 -44.71 15.47 3.75
C ALA A 6 -43.35 15.07 3.16
N ALA A 7 -43.17 15.21 1.84
CA ALA A 7 -41.89 14.94 1.18
C ALA A 7 -40.80 15.93 1.58
N VAL A 8 -41.13 17.22 1.75
CA VAL A 8 -40.19 18.25 2.22
C VAL A 8 -39.78 17.99 3.67
N VAL A 9 -40.73 17.66 4.54
CA VAL A 9 -40.45 17.33 5.95
C VAL A 9 -39.58 16.07 6.06
N LEU A 10 -39.86 15.03 5.26
CA LEU A 10 -39.05 13.82 5.21
C LEU A 10 -37.65 14.10 4.64
N GLY A 11 -37.53 14.94 3.61
CA GLY A 11 -36.23 15.36 3.07
C GLY A 11 -35.40 16.15 4.09
N LEU A 12 -36.03 17.02 4.88
CA LEU A 12 -35.35 17.77 5.93
C LEU A 12 -34.92 16.90 7.11
N SER A 13 -35.69 15.87 7.46
CA SER A 13 -35.30 14.95 8.56
C SER A 13 -34.18 13.98 8.17
N LEU A 14 -33.96 13.74 6.88
CA LEU A 14 -32.78 13.01 6.38
C LEU A 14 -31.52 13.89 6.23
N ALA A 15 -31.63 15.21 6.35
CA ALA A 15 -30.47 16.09 6.40
C ALA A 15 -29.79 15.97 7.78
N GLY A 16 -28.95 14.93 7.94
CA GLY A 16 -28.20 14.70 9.15
C GLY A 16 -27.33 15.91 9.51
N VAL A 17 -27.35 16.30 10.80
CA VAL A 17 -26.51 17.39 11.31
C VAL A 17 -25.07 16.88 11.42
N ALA A 18 -24.24 17.22 10.44
CA ALA A 18 -22.81 16.96 10.49
C ALA A 18 -22.16 17.89 11.53
N HIS A 19 -21.88 17.37 12.73
CA HIS A 19 -21.08 18.08 13.73
C HIS A 19 -19.60 17.89 13.41
N ALA A 20 -18.99 18.87 12.76
CA ALA A 20 -17.54 18.94 12.64
C ALA A 20 -16.98 19.55 13.94
N ALA A 21 -16.54 18.70 14.87
CA ALA A 21 -15.76 19.13 16.02
C ALA A 21 -14.33 19.39 15.55
N ILE A 22 -14.06 20.60 15.07
CA ILE A 22 -12.70 21.03 14.74
C ILE A 22 -12.02 21.40 16.05
N ASP A 23 -11.07 20.56 16.50
CA ASP A 23 -10.23 20.89 17.65
C ASP A 23 -9.33 22.10 17.28
N THR A 24 -9.59 23.25 17.88
CA THR A 24 -8.78 24.46 17.69
C THR A 24 -7.62 24.49 18.69
N TYR A 25 -6.39 24.29 18.20
CA TYR A 25 -5.18 24.36 19.01
C TYR A 25 -4.41 25.67 18.77
N GLU A 26 -3.96 26.29 19.86
CA GLU A 26 -3.10 27.48 19.82
C GLU A 26 -1.63 27.08 20.00
N PHE A 27 -0.81 27.35 18.99
CA PHE A 27 0.61 26.96 19.00
C PHE A 27 1.48 28.16 19.35
N ALA A 28 2.39 27.99 20.31
CA ALA A 28 3.27 29.06 20.77
C ALA A 28 4.47 29.31 19.82
N LYS A 29 4.96 28.27 19.15
CA LYS A 29 6.11 28.36 18.23
C LYS A 29 5.66 28.32 16.77
N GLU A 30 6.35 29.09 15.94
CA GLU A 30 6.21 28.96 14.49
C GLU A 30 6.65 27.56 14.03
N GLY A 31 5.89 26.96 13.11
CA GLY A 31 6.14 25.61 12.60
C GLY A 31 5.45 24.47 13.37
N ASP A 32 5.15 24.62 14.67
CA ASP A 32 4.52 23.53 15.44
C ASP A 32 3.11 23.18 14.93
N ARG A 33 2.39 24.15 14.37
CA ARG A 33 1.10 23.89 13.70
C ARG A 33 1.25 22.95 12.50
N GLU A 34 2.31 23.12 11.71
CA GLU A 34 2.57 22.29 10.53
C GLU A 34 3.01 20.89 10.96
N ARG A 35 3.92 20.82 11.94
CA ARG A 35 4.35 19.55 12.55
C ARG A 35 3.17 18.78 13.15
N PHE A 36 2.27 19.46 13.84
CA PHE A 36 1.04 18.86 14.36
C PHE A 36 0.19 18.25 13.24
N ARG A 37 0.00 18.99 12.14
CA ARG A 37 -0.75 18.50 10.97
C ARG A 37 -0.08 17.30 10.30
N GLU A 38 1.24 17.29 10.21
CA GLU A 38 2.00 16.18 9.66
C GLU A 38 1.86 14.93 10.55
N LEU A 39 2.14 15.06 11.84
CA LEU A 39 2.06 13.97 12.82
C LEU A 39 0.65 13.36 12.89
N THR A 40 -0.38 14.20 12.88
CA THR A 40 -1.77 13.71 12.94
C THR A 40 -2.25 13.01 11.67
N LYS A 41 -1.62 13.27 10.52
CA LYS A 41 -1.86 12.53 9.27
C LYS A 41 -1.01 11.26 9.16
N GLU A 42 0.17 11.27 9.75
CA GLU A 42 1.07 10.10 9.72
C GLU A 42 0.65 9.01 10.72
N LEU A 43 -0.10 9.39 11.75
CA LEU A 43 -0.61 8.48 12.77
C LEU A 43 -2.07 8.09 12.50
N ARG A 44 -2.37 6.79 12.62
CA ARG A 44 -3.71 6.22 12.49
C ARG A 44 -4.37 5.98 13.84
N CYS A 45 -5.70 6.09 13.86
CA CYS A 45 -6.50 5.75 15.03
C CYS A 45 -6.49 4.22 15.25
N PRO A 46 -5.93 3.70 16.35
CA PRO A 46 -5.80 2.25 16.56
C PRO A 46 -7.13 1.50 16.76
N LYS A 47 -8.22 2.24 16.98
CA LYS A 47 -9.56 1.69 17.23
C LYS A 47 -10.55 2.01 16.12
N CYS A 48 -10.12 2.75 15.09
CA CYS A 48 -10.97 3.16 13.99
C CYS A 48 -10.68 2.31 12.74
N GLN A 49 -11.60 2.33 11.78
CA GLN A 49 -11.43 1.60 10.52
C GLN A 49 -10.52 2.38 9.56
N ASN A 50 -9.22 2.13 9.61
CA ASN A 50 -8.22 2.64 8.67
C ASN A 50 -8.30 4.17 8.42
N GLN A 51 -8.40 4.93 9.51
CA GLN A 51 -8.49 6.40 9.50
C GLN A 51 -7.28 6.99 10.21
N ASP A 52 -6.76 8.10 9.69
CA ASP A 52 -5.79 8.91 10.41
C ASP A 52 -6.43 9.60 11.63
N ILE A 53 -5.59 10.08 12.55
CA ILE A 53 -6.09 10.78 13.74
C ILE A 53 -6.39 12.25 13.45
N ALA A 54 -6.08 12.79 12.27
CA ALA A 54 -6.49 14.14 11.89
C ALA A 54 -8.00 14.18 11.57
N ASP A 55 -8.50 13.17 10.85
CA ASP A 55 -9.87 13.11 10.32
C ASP A 55 -10.82 12.30 11.22
N SER A 56 -10.30 11.53 12.18
CA SER A 56 -11.12 10.69 13.05
C SER A 56 -11.77 11.48 14.20
N ASN A 57 -13.09 11.35 14.34
CA ASN A 57 -13.87 11.90 15.46
C ASN A 57 -13.97 10.95 16.67
N ALA A 58 -13.23 9.84 16.69
CA ALA A 58 -13.26 8.93 17.83
C ALA A 58 -12.64 9.58 19.08
N PRO A 59 -13.14 9.30 20.30
CA PRO A 59 -12.57 9.84 21.54
C PRO A 59 -11.07 9.59 21.68
N ILE A 60 -10.60 8.40 21.30
CA ILE A 60 -9.18 8.06 21.32
C ILE A 60 -8.35 8.92 20.36
N ALA A 61 -8.89 9.32 19.21
CA ALA A 61 -8.18 10.18 18.26
C ALA A 61 -8.03 11.60 18.83
N ALA A 62 -9.06 12.11 19.52
CA ALA A 62 -8.99 13.38 20.22
C ALA A 62 -7.93 13.35 21.35
N ASP A 63 -7.86 12.26 22.12
CA ASP A 63 -6.85 12.11 23.17
C ASP A 63 -5.42 12.05 22.59
N LEU A 64 -5.23 11.33 21.48
CA LEU A 64 -3.95 11.29 20.76
C LEU A 64 -3.55 12.68 20.23
N ARG A 65 -4.48 13.44 19.66
CA ARG A 65 -4.23 14.81 19.20
C ARG A 65 -3.81 15.72 20.36
N LYS A 66 -4.51 15.66 21.50
CA LYS A 66 -4.15 16.43 22.70
C LYS A 66 -2.74 16.08 23.19
N GLU A 67 -2.38 14.81 23.15
CA GLU A 67 -1.07 14.35 23.59
C GLU A 67 0.06 14.82 22.66
N ILE A 68 -0.15 14.77 21.34
CA ILE A 68 0.79 15.34 20.35
C ILE A 68 0.96 16.84 20.59
N PHE A 69 -0.15 17.55 20.79
CA PHE A 69 -0.12 18.99 21.07
C PHE A 69 0.71 19.31 22.33
N ARG A 70 0.49 18.55 23.42
CA ARG A 70 1.27 18.69 24.65
C ARG A 70 2.77 18.48 24.41
N MET A 71 3.14 17.41 23.72
CA MET A 71 4.56 17.09 23.46
C MET A 71 5.25 18.12 22.54
N LEU A 72 4.53 18.70 21.57
CA LEU A 72 5.04 19.81 20.76
C LEU A 72 5.31 21.04 21.64
N GLY A 73 4.40 21.36 22.56
CA GLY A 73 4.60 22.42 23.56
C GLY A 73 5.82 22.19 24.46
N GLU A 74 6.14 20.93 24.76
CA GLU A 74 7.35 20.52 25.49
C GLU A 74 8.63 20.57 24.64
N GLY A 75 8.52 20.89 23.34
CA GLY A 75 9.66 20.96 22.43
C GLY A 75 10.21 19.61 21.99
N LYS A 76 9.43 18.53 22.09
CA LYS A 76 9.81 17.22 21.54
C LYS A 76 9.91 17.26 20.03
N ASP A 77 10.84 16.51 19.46
CA ASP A 77 10.93 16.33 18.01
C ASP A 77 9.86 15.33 17.49
N ASN A 78 9.67 15.27 16.18
CA ASN A 78 8.64 14.43 15.57
C ASN A 78 8.89 12.93 15.84
N GLN A 79 10.14 12.49 15.82
CA GLN A 79 10.50 11.09 16.01
C GLN A 79 10.23 10.65 17.45
N GLN A 80 10.57 11.48 18.44
CA GLN A 80 10.25 11.27 19.85
C GLN A 80 8.75 11.15 20.09
N ILE A 81 7.94 11.99 19.42
CA ILE A 81 6.48 11.91 19.52
C ILE A 81 5.98 10.60 18.92
N ILE A 82 6.42 10.24 17.72
CA ILE A 82 6.01 8.99 17.07
C ILE A 82 6.41 7.77 17.89
N ASP A 83 7.64 7.74 18.42
CA ASP A 83 8.14 6.63 19.22
C ASP A 83 7.37 6.49 20.53
N PHE A 84 7.02 7.60 21.20
CA PHE A 84 6.13 7.58 22.35
C PHE A 84 4.74 7.00 22.02
N MET A 85 4.16 7.40 20.89
CA MET A 85 2.87 6.86 20.45
C MET A 85 2.96 5.36 20.15
N VAL A 86 4.06 4.91 19.55
CA VAL A 86 4.28 3.49 19.24
C VAL A 86 4.52 2.66 20.48
N ASP A 87 5.29 3.17 21.44
CA ASP A 87 5.55 2.49 22.72
C ASP A 87 4.22 2.24 23.47
N ARG A 88 3.31 3.22 23.43
CA ARG A 88 2.05 3.16 24.17
C ARG A 88 0.90 2.48 23.43
N TYR A 89 0.82 2.64 22.11
CA TYR A 89 -0.32 2.19 21.29
C TYR A 89 0.07 1.12 20.26
N GLY A 90 1.34 0.74 20.20
CA GLY A 90 1.91 -0.27 19.32
C GLY A 90 2.23 0.24 17.91
N ASP A 91 2.91 -0.60 17.12
CA ASP A 91 3.23 -0.32 15.71
C ASP A 91 1.97 -0.05 14.86
N PHE A 92 0.79 -0.47 15.35
CA PHE A 92 -0.49 -0.20 14.73
C PHE A 92 -0.93 1.26 14.79
N VAL A 93 -0.20 2.17 15.45
CA VAL A 93 -0.51 3.59 15.38
C VAL A 93 0.14 4.28 14.17
N ARG A 94 1.20 3.72 13.57
CA ARG A 94 1.79 4.32 12.37
C ARG A 94 0.94 3.99 11.15
N TYR A 95 0.57 5.00 10.36
CA TYR A 95 -0.07 4.79 9.06
C TYR A 95 0.93 4.16 8.08
N LYS A 96 2.19 4.61 8.12
CA LYS A 96 3.30 4.01 7.36
C LYS A 96 4.17 3.14 8.27
N PRO A 97 4.22 1.81 8.06
CA PRO A 97 5.04 0.93 8.90
C PRO A 97 6.53 1.26 8.74
N ALA A 98 7.26 1.43 9.85
CA ALA A 98 8.70 1.68 9.80
C ALA A 98 9.44 0.53 9.12
N LEU A 99 10.53 0.81 8.41
CA LEU A 99 11.40 -0.22 7.84
C LEU A 99 12.18 -0.90 8.98
N ASN A 100 11.83 -2.14 9.30
CA ASN A 100 12.50 -2.95 10.31
C ASN A 100 12.45 -4.43 9.89
N ALA A 101 13.08 -5.31 10.68
CA ALA A 101 13.13 -6.74 10.35
C ALA A 101 11.74 -7.39 10.17
N LYS A 102 10.72 -6.95 10.91
CA LYS A 102 9.35 -7.47 10.82
C LYS A 102 8.64 -7.01 9.54
N THR A 103 8.90 -5.79 9.09
CA THR A 103 8.27 -5.19 7.92
C THR A 103 9.12 -5.33 6.65
N ALA A 104 10.37 -5.81 6.75
CA ALA A 104 11.29 -5.92 5.62
C ALA A 104 10.70 -6.70 4.44
N LEU A 105 9.95 -7.78 4.72
CA LEU A 105 9.28 -8.56 3.68
C LEU A 105 8.21 -7.74 2.93
N LEU A 106 7.50 -6.83 3.60
CA LEU A 106 6.53 -5.95 2.96
C LEU A 106 7.22 -4.99 1.98
N TRP A 107 8.38 -4.45 2.36
CA TRP A 107 9.12 -3.46 1.57
C TRP A 107 9.91 -4.10 0.41
N PHE A 108 10.58 -5.22 0.66
CA PHE A 108 11.45 -5.88 -0.33
C PHE A 108 10.80 -7.06 -1.06
N GLY A 109 9.69 -7.59 -0.56
CA GLY A 109 8.97 -8.72 -1.14
C GLY A 109 8.61 -8.53 -2.62
N PRO A 110 7.99 -7.40 -3.02
CA PRO A 110 7.66 -7.15 -4.43
C PRO A 110 8.90 -7.18 -5.35
N ALA A 111 10.00 -6.55 -4.94
CA ALA A 111 11.24 -6.56 -5.72
C ALA A 111 11.88 -7.96 -5.76
N GLY A 112 11.87 -8.68 -4.64
CA GLY A 112 12.36 -10.06 -4.58
C GLY A 112 11.57 -11.01 -5.49
N LEU A 113 10.25 -10.88 -5.55
CA LEU A 113 9.40 -11.66 -6.45
C LEU A 113 9.69 -11.35 -7.93
N LEU A 114 9.86 -10.07 -8.28
CA LEU A 114 10.24 -9.68 -9.64
C LEU A 114 11.59 -10.27 -10.04
N LEU A 115 12.61 -10.13 -9.19
CA LEU A 115 13.94 -10.70 -9.42
C LEU A 115 13.89 -12.23 -9.54
N GLY A 116 13.15 -12.89 -8.65
CA GLY A 116 12.92 -14.34 -8.73
C GLY A 116 12.29 -14.75 -10.06
N GLY A 117 11.27 -14.02 -10.53
CA GLY A 117 10.64 -14.23 -11.84
C GLY A 117 11.62 -14.10 -13.00
N PHE A 118 12.44 -13.03 -13.01
CA PHE A 118 13.49 -12.85 -14.04
C PHE A 118 14.50 -14.00 -14.04
N VAL A 119 14.95 -14.45 -12.87
CA VAL A 119 15.88 -15.58 -12.74
C VAL A 119 15.25 -16.85 -13.31
N VAL A 120 14.00 -17.17 -12.95
CA VAL A 120 13.30 -18.36 -13.47
C VAL A 120 13.19 -18.32 -15.00
N ILE A 121 12.77 -17.18 -15.56
CA ILE A 121 12.67 -17.00 -17.02
C ILE A 121 14.04 -17.18 -17.69
N ALA A 122 15.08 -16.55 -17.13
CA ALA A 122 16.44 -16.66 -17.68
C ALA A 122 16.95 -18.11 -17.67
N LEU A 123 16.67 -18.87 -16.62
CA LEU A 123 17.02 -20.29 -16.51
C LEU A 123 16.28 -21.14 -17.56
N ILE A 124 14.98 -20.90 -17.75
CA ILE A 124 14.17 -21.59 -18.78
C ILE A 124 14.71 -21.29 -20.18
N VAL A 125 14.99 -20.02 -20.49
CA VAL A 125 15.51 -19.59 -21.80
C VAL A 125 16.90 -20.19 -22.06
N ARG A 126 17.80 -20.18 -21.06
CA ARG A 126 19.13 -20.80 -21.18
C ARG A 126 19.04 -22.30 -21.45
N ARG A 127 18.19 -23.03 -20.71
CA ARG A 127 17.98 -24.47 -20.91
C ARG A 127 17.46 -24.79 -22.31
N ARG A 128 16.46 -24.04 -22.80
CA ARG A 128 15.92 -24.22 -24.16
C ARG A 128 16.94 -23.91 -25.26
N ARG A 129 17.80 -22.90 -25.08
CA ARG A 129 18.87 -22.60 -26.05
C ARG A 129 19.93 -23.71 -26.09
N GLY A 130 20.26 -24.32 -24.96
CA GLY A 130 21.16 -25.48 -24.91
C GLY A 130 20.62 -26.67 -25.70
N GLN A 131 19.34 -27.00 -25.54
CA GLN A 131 18.68 -28.09 -26.29
C GLN A 131 18.56 -27.81 -27.80
N ARG A 132 18.37 -26.55 -28.19
CA ARG A 132 18.31 -26.17 -29.62
C ARG A 132 19.68 -26.24 -30.32
N ALA A 133 20.77 -26.11 -29.58
CA ALA A 133 22.12 -26.26 -30.13
C ALA A 133 22.46 -27.73 -30.48
N GLU A 134 21.77 -28.70 -29.86
CA GLU A 134 21.93 -30.14 -30.17
C GLU A 134 21.02 -30.62 -31.30
N THR A 135 20.04 -29.82 -31.76
CA THR A 135 19.25 -30.19 -32.94
C THR A 135 20.05 -29.81 -34.19
N PRO A 136 20.54 -30.78 -34.98
CA PRO A 136 21.32 -30.46 -36.18
C PRO A 136 20.43 -29.65 -37.13
N SER A 137 20.91 -28.49 -37.57
CA SER A 137 20.20 -27.65 -38.55
C SER A 137 20.15 -28.27 -39.96
N SER A 138 20.63 -29.49 -40.12
CA SER A 138 20.66 -30.26 -41.35
C SER A 138 20.03 -31.62 -41.09
N LEU A 139 19.12 -32.03 -41.97
CA LEU A 139 18.59 -33.40 -41.99
C LEU A 139 19.74 -34.41 -41.98
N SER A 140 19.66 -35.37 -41.07
CA SER A 140 20.52 -36.56 -41.08
C SER A 140 20.39 -37.30 -42.41
N ALA A 141 21.36 -38.16 -42.73
CA ALA A 141 21.36 -38.89 -43.99
C ALA A 141 20.07 -39.73 -44.14
N GLU A 142 19.60 -40.35 -43.05
CA GLU A 142 18.37 -41.13 -43.02
C GLU A 142 17.12 -40.26 -43.23
N GLU A 143 17.09 -39.06 -42.65
CA GLU A 143 15.95 -38.13 -42.81
C GLU A 143 15.86 -37.55 -44.22
N ARG A 144 16.99 -37.28 -44.88
CA ARG A 144 17.03 -36.85 -46.29
C ARG A 144 16.48 -37.93 -47.21
N GLN A 145 16.94 -39.17 -47.02
CA GLN A 145 16.51 -40.29 -47.84
C GLN A 145 15.01 -40.58 -47.68
N ARG A 146 14.48 -40.40 -46.48
CA ARG A 146 13.04 -40.52 -46.21
C ARG A 146 12.24 -39.36 -46.82
N LEU A 147 12.78 -38.14 -46.82
CA LEU A 147 12.16 -36.99 -47.47
C LEU A 147 12.09 -37.19 -48.99
N ASP A 148 13.18 -37.65 -49.60
CA ASP A 148 13.25 -37.93 -51.04
C ASP A 148 12.21 -39.00 -51.44
N GLN A 149 12.09 -40.08 -50.66
CA GLN A 149 11.05 -41.10 -50.88
C GLN A 149 9.62 -40.55 -50.80
N LEU A 150 9.35 -39.59 -49.92
CA LEU A 150 8.02 -38.99 -49.78
C LEU A 150 7.71 -37.97 -50.88
N LEU A 151 8.73 -37.31 -51.42
CA LEU A 151 8.60 -36.40 -52.56
C LEU A 151 8.35 -37.16 -53.85
N ASP A 152 9.09 -38.25 -54.11
CA ASP A 152 8.87 -39.14 -55.26
C ASP A 152 7.43 -39.69 -55.27
N LYS A 153 6.94 -40.12 -54.11
CA LYS A 153 5.61 -40.73 -53.98
C LYS A 153 4.43 -39.77 -54.19
N ASN A 154 4.66 -38.46 -54.19
CA ASN A 154 3.64 -37.44 -54.46
C ASN A 154 3.72 -36.88 -55.90
N GLN A 155 4.73 -37.29 -56.67
CA GLN A 155 4.90 -36.90 -58.07
C GLN A 155 4.35 -37.93 -59.06
N GLU A 156 3.89 -39.09 -58.57
CA GLU A 156 3.05 -40.07 -59.29
C GLU A 156 1.56 -39.79 -59.09
#